data_AF-A0A1G8MKN7-F1
#
_entry.id   AF-A0A1G8MKN7-F1
#
_cell.length_a   1.000
_cell.length_b   1.000
_cell.length_c   1.000
_cell.angle_alpha   90.00
_cell.angle_beta   90.00
_cell.angle_gamma   90.00
#
_symmetry.space_group_name_H-M   'P 1'
#
loop_
_entity.id
_entity.type
_entity.pdbx_description
1 polymer ?
#
loop_
_entity_poly.entity_id
_entity_poly.type
_entity_poly.pdbx_seq_one_letter_code
_entity_poly.pdbx_strand_id
1 'polypeptide(L)'
;MVINMYKKIIEPRVSETDGVGHINNTTLPVWLEAARNPIFKLFTPDDSFDNWRMIILHTSIDYVSQIYFGTNVDVYTWVKRIGNSSLELDEEIHQSGTICALSNLK
;
A
#
# COMPACT_ATOMS: atom_id res chain seq x y z
N MET A 1 -0.23 11.88 -20.21
CA MET A 1 -1.18 11.15 -19.35
C MET A 1 -0.73 11.40 -17.92
N VAL A 2 -1.49 12.14 -17.12
CA VAL A 2 -1.10 12.41 -15.73
C VAL A 2 -1.26 11.09 -14.97
N ILE A 3 -0.16 10.53 -14.50
CA ILE A 3 -0.20 9.37 -13.60
C ILE A 3 -0.67 9.95 -12.25
N ASN A 4 -1.96 9.82 -11.95
CA ASN A 4 -2.48 10.28 -10.67
C ASN A 4 -1.93 9.39 -9.55
N MET A 5 -1.20 10.00 -8.63
CA MET A 5 -0.69 9.37 -7.42
C MET A 5 -1.73 9.53 -6.30
N TYR A 6 -2.11 8.43 -5.67
CA TYR A 6 -2.91 8.43 -4.46
C TYR A 6 -1.99 8.50 -3.24
N LYS A 7 -2.42 9.24 -2.21
CA LYS A 7 -1.75 9.32 -0.92
C LYS A 7 -2.72 8.89 0.19
N LYS A 8 -2.27 8.01 1.07
CA LYS A 8 -2.97 7.60 2.29
C LYS A 8 -2.07 7.86 3.49
N ILE A 9 -2.55 8.62 4.47
CA ILE A 9 -1.89 8.78 5.76
C ILE A 9 -2.41 7.68 6.68
N ILE A 10 -1.50 6.97 7.34
CA ILE A 10 -1.82 5.92 8.31
C ILE A 10 -1.16 6.27 9.64
N GLU A 11 -1.92 6.16 10.72
CA GLU A 11 -1.42 6.25 12.10
C GLU A 11 -1.10 4.82 12.58
N PRO A 12 0.18 4.49 12.83
CA PRO A 12 0.54 3.16 13.29
C PRO A 12 -0.06 2.85 14.67
N ARG A 13 -0.50 1.61 14.86
CA ARG A 13 -1.12 1.12 16.09
C ARG A 13 -0.13 0.31 16.91
N VAL A 14 -0.34 0.26 18.23
CA VAL A 14 0.47 -0.57 19.13
C VAL A 14 0.45 -2.04 18.71
N SER A 15 -0.70 -2.55 18.26
CA SER A 15 -0.87 -3.94 17.79
C SER A 15 -0.08 -4.28 16.52
N GLU A 16 0.40 -3.27 15.80
CA GLU A 16 1.15 -3.43 14.54
C GLU A 16 2.67 -3.46 14.78
N THR A 17 3.11 -3.23 16.02
CA THR A 17 4.49 -3.40 16.46
C THR A 17 4.78 -4.85 16.85
N ASP A 18 6.06 -5.22 16.90
CA ASP A 18 6.51 -6.50 17.44
C ASP A 18 7.52 -6.35 18.58
N GLY A 19 7.95 -7.50 19.14
CA GLY A 19 8.89 -7.55 20.26
C GLY A 19 10.30 -7.01 19.97
N VAL A 20 10.60 -6.65 18.72
CA VAL A 20 11.86 -6.00 18.32
C VAL A 20 11.73 -4.48 18.39
N GLY A 21 10.54 -3.94 18.68
CA GLY A 21 10.33 -2.52 18.97
C GLY A 21 10.07 -1.63 17.75
N HIS A 22 9.82 -2.22 16.59
CA HIS A 22 9.41 -1.51 15.38
C HIS A 22 8.11 -2.10 14.82
N ILE A 23 7.56 -1.48 13.78
CA ILE A 23 6.40 -2.01 13.07
C ILE A 23 6.77 -3.34 12.41
N ASN A 24 5.94 -4.34 12.66
CA ASN A 24 6.16 -5.67 12.12
C ASN A 24 6.04 -5.67 10.60
N ASN A 25 6.90 -6.46 9.94
CA ASN A 25 6.91 -6.56 8.48
C ASN A 25 5.54 -6.98 7.89
N THR A 26 4.76 -7.81 8.60
CA THR A 26 3.44 -8.27 8.12
C THR A 26 2.38 -7.16 8.09
N THR A 27 2.62 -6.03 8.77
CA THR A 27 1.74 -4.86 8.77
C THR A 27 1.81 -4.10 7.43
N LEU A 28 2.98 -4.03 6.79
CA LEU A 28 3.18 -3.21 5.59
C LEU A 28 2.27 -3.63 4.42
N PRO A 29 2.09 -4.95 4.11
CA PRO A 29 1.10 -5.39 3.12
C PRO A 29 -0.33 -4.90 3.39
N VAL A 30 -0.75 -4.82 4.66
CA VAL A 30 -2.07 -4.34 5.07
C VAL A 30 -2.21 -2.84 4.80
N TRP A 31 -1.17 -2.07 5.08
CA TRP A 31 -1.15 -0.63 4.80
C TRP A 31 -1.15 -0.32 3.30
N LEU A 32 -0.42 -1.10 2.50
CA LEU A 32 -0.44 -1.01 1.04
C LEU A 32 -1.83 -1.32 0.49
N GLU A 33 -2.46 -2.40 0.96
CA GLU A 33 -3.86 -2.72 0.59
C GLU A 33 -4.82 -1.56 0.92
N ALA A 34 -4.72 -0.99 2.13
CA ALA A 34 -5.56 0.13 2.53
C ALA A 34 -5.38 1.37 1.64
N ALA A 35 -4.18 1.60 1.11
CA ALA A 35 -3.89 2.71 0.19
C ALA A 35 -4.48 2.49 -1.22
N ARG A 36 -4.76 1.23 -1.60
CA ARG A 36 -5.36 0.87 -2.90
C ARG A 36 -6.88 1.08 -2.95
N ASN A 37 -7.53 1.43 -1.84
CA ASN A 37 -8.99 1.66 -1.79
C ASN A 37 -9.55 2.57 -2.91
N PRO A 38 -8.92 3.70 -3.27
CA PRO A 38 -9.39 4.51 -4.39
C PRO A 38 -9.35 3.77 -5.74
N ILE A 39 -8.35 2.89 -5.94
CA ILE A 39 -8.23 2.05 -7.12
C ILE A 39 -9.31 0.97 -7.09
N PHE A 40 -9.56 0.33 -5.94
CA PHE A 40 -10.64 -0.64 -5.75
C PHE A 40 -12.00 -0.09 -6.20
N LYS A 41 -12.29 1.15 -5.81
CA LYS A 41 -13.52 1.86 -6.19
C LYS A 41 -13.65 2.16 -7.69
N LEU A 42 -12.57 2.15 -8.47
CA LEU A 42 -12.66 2.30 -9.92
C LEU A 42 -13.25 1.06 -10.60
N PHE A 43 -13.11 -0.12 -9.98
CA PHE A 43 -13.57 -1.40 -10.53
C PHE A 43 -14.79 -1.96 -9.80
N THR A 44 -14.93 -1.67 -8.51
CA THR A 44 -16.07 -2.07 -7.66
C THR A 44 -16.52 -0.85 -6.82
N PRO A 45 -17.30 0.08 -7.41
CA PRO A 45 -17.62 1.37 -6.77
C PRO A 45 -18.44 1.27 -5.48
N ASP A 46 -19.22 0.20 -5.33
CA ASP A 46 -20.12 -0.08 -4.22
C ASP A 46 -19.48 -0.92 -3.10
N ASP A 47 -18.17 -1.24 -3.22
CA ASP A 47 -17.42 -2.10 -2.31
C ASP A 47 -18.04 -3.51 -2.13
N SER A 48 -18.86 -3.97 -3.10
CA SER A 48 -19.54 -5.26 -3.02
C SER A 48 -18.60 -6.45 -3.28
N PHE A 49 -18.50 -7.35 -2.31
CA PHE A 49 -17.72 -8.58 -2.45
C PHE A 49 -18.31 -9.57 -3.47
N ASP A 50 -19.63 -9.53 -3.70
CA ASP A 50 -20.28 -10.38 -4.71
C ASP A 50 -19.81 -10.02 -6.14
N ASN A 51 -19.34 -8.78 -6.34
CA ASN A 51 -18.87 -8.25 -7.62
C ASN A 51 -17.41 -7.80 -7.57
N TRP A 52 -16.60 -8.41 -6.70
CA TRP A 52 -15.19 -8.04 -6.56
C TRP A 52 -14.40 -8.39 -7.83
N ARG A 53 -13.72 -7.40 -8.42
CA ARG A 53 -13.10 -7.53 -9.76
C ARG A 53 -11.58 -7.66 -9.78
N MET A 54 -10.92 -7.60 -8.63
CA MET A 54 -9.46 -7.58 -8.57
C MET A 54 -8.90 -8.67 -7.68
N ILE A 55 -7.83 -9.28 -8.15
CA ILE A 55 -7.02 -10.24 -7.42
C ILE A 55 -5.55 -9.85 -7.57
N ILE A 56 -4.75 -10.10 -6.53
CA ILE A 56 -3.31 -9.90 -6.55
C ILE A 56 -2.66 -11.18 -7.09
N LEU A 57 -1.92 -11.09 -8.20
CA LEU A 57 -1.18 -12.23 -8.74
C LEU A 57 0.25 -12.25 -8.22
N HIS A 58 0.87 -11.08 -8.08
CA HIS A 58 2.21 -10.96 -7.57
C HIS A 58 2.39 -9.69 -6.75
N THR A 59 3.15 -9.78 -5.66
CA THR A 59 3.63 -8.62 -4.91
C THR A 59 5.08 -8.83 -4.48
N SER A 60 5.87 -7.78 -4.57
CA SER A 60 7.21 -7.69 -3.99
C SER A 60 7.29 -6.46 -3.09
N ILE A 61 7.99 -6.58 -1.97
CA ILE A 61 8.21 -5.48 -1.02
C ILE A 61 9.68 -5.50 -0.61
N ASP A 62 10.36 -4.37 -0.83
CA ASP A 62 11.69 -4.11 -0.33
C ASP A 62 11.58 -3.28 0.96
N TYR A 63 12.11 -3.81 2.07
CA TYR A 63 12.12 -3.14 3.38
C TYR A 63 13.42 -2.34 3.53
N VAL A 64 13.33 -1.02 3.35
CA VAL A 64 14.49 -0.12 3.25
C VAL A 64 14.88 0.48 4.60
N SER A 65 13.90 0.82 5.44
CA SER A 65 14.14 1.42 6.77
C SER A 65 13.03 1.04 7.74
N GLN A 66 13.39 0.94 9.03
CA GLN A 66 12.43 0.61 10.09
C GLN A 66 11.39 1.73 10.27
N ILE A 67 10.19 1.34 10.65
CA ILE A 67 9.06 2.23 10.93
C ILE A 67 8.69 2.07 12.41
N TYR A 68 8.34 3.17 13.07
CA TYR A 68 8.06 3.18 14.50
C TYR A 68 6.63 3.66 14.82
N PHE A 69 6.10 3.18 15.94
CA PHE A 69 4.86 3.71 16.51
C PHE A 69 5.03 5.17 16.94
N GLY A 70 3.92 5.93 16.92
CA GLY A 70 3.88 7.32 17.40
C GLY A 70 4.21 8.38 16.34
N THR A 71 4.46 7.99 15.09
CA THR A 71 4.58 8.93 13.96
C THR A 71 3.84 8.39 12.75
N ASN A 72 3.04 9.24 12.09
CA ASN A 72 2.29 8.85 10.91
C ASN A 72 3.19 8.40 9.77
N VAL A 73 2.67 7.49 8.96
CA VAL A 73 3.27 7.08 7.69
C VAL A 73 2.45 7.60 6.52
N ASP A 74 3.15 7.97 5.46
CA ASP A 74 2.57 8.32 4.17
C ASP A 74 2.73 7.13 3.23
N VAL A 75 1.62 6.59 2.74
CA VAL A 75 1.62 5.55 1.71
C VAL A 75 1.22 6.18 0.38
N TYR A 76 2.07 6.02 -0.61
CA TYR A 76 1.86 6.49 -1.97
C TYR A 76 1.60 5.31 -2.88
N THR A 77 0.60 5.41 -3.75
CA THR A 77 0.25 4.34 -4.71
C THR A 77 -0.06 4.97 -6.06
N TRP A 78 0.51 4.45 -7.14
CA TRP A 78 0.17 4.89 -8.49
C TRP A 78 0.19 3.75 -9.50
N VAL A 79 -0.51 3.97 -10.62
CA VAL A 79 -0.54 3.02 -11.73
C VAL A 79 0.75 3.13 -12.53
N LYS A 80 1.57 2.07 -12.51
CA LYS A 80 2.77 1.95 -13.31
C LYS A 80 2.43 1.60 -14.76
N ARG A 81 1.54 0.62 -14.96
CA ARG A 81 1.19 0.11 -16.29
C ARG A 81 -0.22 -0.50 -16.28
N ILE A 82 -0.96 -0.28 -17.36
CA ILE A 82 -2.25 -0.92 -17.62
C ILE A 82 -2.05 -1.95 -18.73
N GLY A 83 -2.35 -3.22 -18.43
CA GLY A 83 -2.38 -4.32 -19.40
C GLY A 83 -3.78 -4.52 -19.98
N ASN A 84 -3.99 -5.62 -20.69
CA ASN A 84 -5.31 -5.97 -21.23
C ASN A 84 -6.29 -6.39 -20.11
N SER A 85 -5.80 -7.18 -19.15
CA SER A 85 -6.56 -7.70 -18.00
C SER A 85 -5.76 -7.64 -16.70
N SER A 86 -4.75 -6.78 -16.64
CA SER A 86 -3.86 -6.65 -15.49
C SER A 86 -3.54 -5.18 -15.22
N LEU A 87 -3.21 -4.87 -13.96
CA LEU A 87 -2.81 -3.55 -13.51
C LEU A 87 -1.52 -3.70 -12.72
N GLU A 88 -0.46 -3.00 -13.13
CA GLU A 88 0.78 -2.95 -12.36
C GLU A 88 0.80 -1.66 -11.54
N LEU A 89 1.05 -1.79 -10.24
CA LEU A 89 1.16 -0.67 -9.30
C LEU A 89 2.59 -0.56 -8.80
N ASP A 90 3.04 0.68 -8.60
CA ASP A 90 4.21 0.99 -7.78
C ASP A 90 3.72 1.75 -6.55
N GLU A 91 4.32 1.43 -5.39
CA GLU A 91 3.90 1.94 -4.10
C GLU A 91 5.10 2.20 -3.20
N GLU A 92 4.96 3.20 -2.33
CA GLU A 92 6.01 3.59 -1.37
C GLU A 92 5.40 3.86 0.00
N ILE A 93 6.14 3.50 1.05
CA ILE A 93 5.82 3.86 2.43
C ILE A 93 6.93 4.78 2.94
N HIS A 94 6.53 5.94 3.44
CA HIS A 94 7.43 6.93 4.01
C HIS A 94 7.06 7.19 5.48
N GLN A 95 8.07 7.37 6.33
CA GLN A 95 7.90 7.91 7.67
C GLN A 95 8.89 9.06 7.88
N SER A 96 8.40 10.21 8.35
CA SER A 96 9.23 11.40 8.59
C SER A 96 10.10 11.81 7.39
N GLY A 97 9.56 11.69 6.17
CA GLY A 97 10.27 12.00 4.92
C GLY A 97 11.33 10.98 4.50
N THR A 98 11.45 9.85 5.20
CA THR A 98 12.35 8.75 4.83
C THR A 98 11.58 7.64 4.15
N ILE A 99 12.09 7.11 3.04
CA ILE A 99 11.55 5.91 2.38
C ILE A 99 11.81 4.70 3.26
N CYS A 100 10.75 4.03 3.69
CA CYS A 100 10.80 2.85 4.54
C CYS A 100 10.54 1.56 3.77
N ALA A 101 9.69 1.60 2.74
CA ALA A 101 9.46 0.46 1.87
C ALA A 101 9.11 0.88 0.44
N LEU A 102 9.50 0.03 -0.51
CA LEU A 102 9.13 0.10 -1.92
C LEU A 102 8.38 -1.16 -2.29
N SER A 103 7.27 -1.05 -3.02
CA SER A 103 6.50 -2.21 -3.48
C SER A 103 6.13 -2.11 -4.95
N ASN A 104 6.14 -3.27 -5.61
CA ASN A 104 5.55 -3.47 -6.93
C ASN A 104 4.48 -4.57 -6.84
N LEU A 105 3.37 -4.36 -7.53
CA LEU A 105 2.26 -5.29 -7.61
C LEU A 105 1.85 -5.53 -9.06
N LYS A 106 1.44 -6.75 -9.37
CA LYS A 106 0.90 -7.16 -10.68
C LYS A 106 -0.35 -8.04 -10.55
#